data_AF-A0A2H4SI18-F1
#
_entry.id   AF-A0A2H4SI18-F1
#
_cell.length_a   1.000
_cell.length_b   1.000
_cell.length_c   1.000
_cell.angle_alpha   90.00
_cell.angle_beta   90.00
_cell.angle_gamma   90.00
#
_symmetry.space_group_name_H-M   'P 1'
#
loop_
_entity.id
_entity.type
_entity.pdbx_description
1 polymer ?
#
loop_
_entity_poly.entity_id
_entity_poly.type
_entity_poly.pdbx_seq_one_letter_code
_entity_poly.pdbx_strand_id
1 'polypeptide(L)'
;MAPIGVAIIGSGIFVKEQHIPAILQCELLSLKAIFSRSLQSAEAAASQLPTRPDLYAEDAAGRTLADLLARADISAVVIALPIPAQPAFVRAALAAGKHVLAEKPVAPDVAAARDLIAYAATVGGGAVAATLSVAENQRYFPRFTWALTQTAGRDLGRVTHFAVRVSGLVGKDSKYYNTAWRKTPAFQGGFLLDGGVHFAAGARMLLLRTASGAGDEQGRPARVSARTALVRKHLPPADSVAALVTTSGGATGTYQHTVGSTIDAYEFDVAYERGSVRVCDGTVTVVVDGGEPVRKEFERTSGVGEEVAAWAAGIRDGKPDPAQSPREALADLEFIEKMIQSGEQDGKWLEYEFQ
;
A
#
# COMPACT_ATOMS: atom_id res chain seq x y z
N MET A 1 13.81 26.59 -3.88
CA MET A 1 13.19 26.48 -2.54
C MET A 1 14.02 25.52 -1.71
N ALA A 2 14.05 25.68 -0.38
CA ALA A 2 14.73 24.72 0.48
C ALA A 2 13.99 23.35 0.44
N PRO A 3 14.68 22.20 0.55
CA PRO A 3 14.04 20.90 0.64
C PRO A 3 13.09 20.81 1.84
N ILE A 4 12.02 20.05 1.70
CA ILE A 4 11.02 19.79 2.74
C ILE A 4 11.71 18.98 3.85
N GLY A 5 11.75 19.53 5.06
CA GLY A 5 12.24 18.79 6.22
C GLY A 5 11.28 17.66 6.59
N VAL A 6 11.79 16.44 6.60
CA VAL A 6 11.02 15.22 6.88
C VAL A 6 11.58 14.48 8.09
N ALA A 7 10.70 13.87 8.87
CA ALA A 7 11.09 12.88 9.87
C ALA A 7 10.49 11.51 9.57
N ILE A 8 11.18 10.45 10.00
CA ILE A 8 10.64 9.10 9.95
C ILE A 8 10.21 8.70 11.36
N ILE A 9 8.99 8.18 11.49
CA ILE A 9 8.44 7.58 12.70
C ILE A 9 8.45 6.06 12.49
N GLY A 10 9.44 5.41 13.10
CA GLY A 10 9.75 3.99 12.91
C GLY A 10 11.21 3.79 12.51
N SER A 11 11.78 2.65 12.88
CA SER A 11 13.17 2.28 12.57
C SER A 11 13.31 0.80 12.18
N GLY A 12 12.21 0.24 11.64
CA GLY A 12 12.10 -1.17 11.27
C GLY A 12 12.89 -1.53 10.01
N ILE A 13 12.73 -2.78 9.57
CA ILE A 13 13.39 -3.33 8.38
C ILE A 13 13.09 -2.46 7.15
N PHE A 14 11.82 -2.20 6.88
CA PHE A 14 11.38 -1.46 5.69
C PHE A 14 11.87 0.00 5.69
N VAL A 15 11.93 0.64 6.86
CA VAL A 15 12.50 1.99 7.01
C VAL A 15 13.95 2.02 6.55
N LYS A 16 14.77 1.10 7.06
CA LYS A 16 16.21 1.05 6.77
C LYS A 16 16.50 0.70 5.32
N GLU A 17 15.71 -0.20 4.76
CA GLU A 17 15.99 -0.76 3.43
C GLU A 17 15.32 0.00 2.29
N GLN A 18 14.25 0.76 2.55
CA GLN A 18 13.43 1.39 1.50
C GLN A 18 13.22 2.89 1.74
N HIS A 19 12.57 3.28 2.84
CA HIS A 19 12.20 4.69 3.06
C HIS A 19 13.41 5.62 3.23
N ILE A 20 14.42 5.21 4.00
CA ILE A 20 15.64 6.00 4.15
C ILE A 20 16.33 6.20 2.79
N PRO A 21 16.65 5.14 2.01
CA PRO A 21 17.20 5.32 0.67
C PRO A 21 16.36 6.22 -0.23
N ALA A 22 15.03 6.03 -0.26
CA ALA A 22 14.13 6.81 -1.11
C ALA A 22 14.12 8.31 -0.72
N ILE A 23 14.12 8.63 0.57
CA ILE A 23 14.21 10.02 1.05
C ILE A 23 15.55 10.63 0.68
N LEU A 24 16.67 9.91 0.86
CA LEU A 24 18.00 10.42 0.55
C LEU A 24 18.22 10.64 -0.96
N GLN A 25 17.53 9.90 -1.81
CA GLN A 25 17.56 10.07 -3.27
C GLN A 25 16.65 11.20 -3.76
N CYS A 26 15.68 11.64 -2.96
CA CYS A 26 14.74 12.68 -3.35
C CYS A 26 15.25 14.08 -2.97
N GLU A 27 15.67 14.87 -3.97
CA GLU A 27 16.17 16.24 -3.77
C GLU A 27 15.16 17.21 -3.13
N LEU A 28 13.87 16.86 -3.19
CA LEU A 28 12.81 17.66 -2.57
C LEU A 28 12.72 17.43 -1.05
N LEU A 29 13.39 16.42 -0.50
CA LEU A 29 13.31 16.06 0.91
C LEU A 29 14.66 16.23 1.61
N SER A 30 14.60 16.51 2.91
CA SER A 30 15.77 16.51 3.80
C SER A 30 15.41 15.78 5.09
N LEU A 31 16.01 14.62 5.32
CA LEU A 31 15.81 13.84 6.54
C LEU A 31 16.39 14.59 7.75
N LYS A 32 15.52 15.06 8.64
CA LYS A 32 15.89 15.82 9.84
C LYS A 32 15.93 14.97 11.10
N ALA A 33 15.02 14.01 11.23
CA ALA A 33 14.88 13.23 12.45
C ALA A 33 14.39 11.80 12.22
N ILE A 34 14.74 10.91 13.14
CA ILE A 34 14.17 9.56 13.26
C ILE A 34 13.61 9.42 14.67
N PHE A 35 12.35 9.00 14.75
CA PHE A 35 11.70 8.56 15.98
C PHE A 35 11.60 7.04 16.02
N SER A 36 11.85 6.44 17.18
CA SER A 36 11.58 5.02 17.41
C SER A 36 11.07 4.76 18.82
N ARG A 37 10.68 3.52 19.11
CA ARG A 37 10.31 3.11 20.47
C ARG A 37 11.52 3.07 21.41
N SER A 38 12.71 2.78 20.88
CA SER A 38 13.96 2.81 21.65
C SER A 38 15.05 3.59 20.94
N LEU A 39 15.86 4.32 21.71
CA LEU A 39 17.00 5.08 21.21
C LEU A 39 17.97 4.18 20.46
N GLN A 40 18.23 2.98 20.97
CA GLN A 40 19.06 1.97 20.32
C GLN A 40 18.56 1.64 18.89
N SER A 41 17.24 1.54 18.70
CA SER A 41 16.67 1.24 17.39
C SER A 41 16.79 2.43 16.43
N ALA A 42 16.64 3.66 16.94
CA ALA A 42 16.85 4.89 16.16
C ALA A 42 18.33 5.03 15.76
N GLU A 43 19.27 4.76 16.66
CA GLU A 43 20.71 4.74 16.39
C GLU A 43 21.08 3.71 15.33
N ALA A 44 20.54 2.50 15.43
CA ALA A 44 20.77 1.46 14.43
C ALA A 44 20.32 1.89 13.02
N ALA A 45 19.16 2.56 12.90
CA ALA A 45 18.68 3.09 11.62
C ALA A 45 19.51 4.27 11.09
N ALA A 46 20.13 5.05 11.98
CA ALA A 46 20.96 6.20 11.61
C ALA A 46 22.45 5.87 11.36
N SER A 47 22.90 4.68 11.78
CA SER A 47 24.32 4.30 11.87
C SER A 47 25.14 4.44 10.58
N GLN A 48 24.51 4.30 9.41
CA GLN A 48 25.19 4.32 8.10
C GLN A 48 24.77 5.50 7.22
N LEU A 49 24.11 6.51 7.80
CA LEU A 49 23.63 7.64 7.02
C LEU A 49 24.77 8.64 6.76
N PRO A 50 24.84 9.21 5.54
CA PRO A 50 25.88 10.18 5.18
C PRO A 50 25.78 11.47 6.02
N THR A 51 24.58 11.79 6.50
CA THR A 51 24.32 12.88 7.44
C THR A 51 23.46 12.34 8.57
N ARG A 52 23.91 12.54 9.81
CA ARG A 52 23.21 12.02 10.99
C ARG A 52 21.96 12.84 11.29
N PRO A 53 20.75 12.25 11.25
CA PRO A 53 19.54 12.94 11.69
C PRO A 53 19.50 13.02 13.22
N ASP A 54 18.67 13.93 13.74
CA ASP A 54 18.38 13.95 15.17
C ASP A 54 17.58 12.71 15.57
N LEU A 55 17.89 12.14 16.74
CA LEU A 55 17.24 10.92 17.21
C LEU A 55 16.26 11.22 18.34
N TYR A 56 15.07 10.65 18.20
CA TYR A 56 13.98 10.72 19.17
C TYR A 56 13.55 9.31 19.54
N ALA A 57 13.16 9.11 20.79
CA ALA A 57 12.67 7.83 21.24
C ALA A 57 11.73 7.93 22.45
N GLU A 58 10.83 6.95 22.58
CA GLU A 58 9.93 6.87 23.76
C GLU A 58 10.71 6.67 25.07
N ASP A 59 11.85 5.98 25.02
CA ASP A 59 12.73 5.74 26.16
C ASP A 59 13.79 6.85 26.38
N ALA A 60 13.79 7.91 25.56
CA ALA A 60 14.73 9.02 25.67
C ALA A 60 14.10 10.24 26.39
N ALA A 61 14.76 10.74 27.42
CA ALA A 61 14.31 11.91 28.16
C ALA A 61 14.36 13.19 27.29
N GLY A 62 13.24 13.91 27.20
CA GLY A 62 13.14 15.19 26.47
C GLY A 62 13.28 15.08 24.94
N ARG A 63 13.10 13.87 24.39
CA ARG A 63 13.12 13.58 22.94
C ARG A 63 11.91 12.72 22.56
N THR A 64 10.74 13.15 22.99
CA THR A 64 9.46 12.46 22.77
C THR A 64 8.90 12.70 21.36
N LEU A 65 7.83 11.99 21.01
CA LEU A 65 7.09 12.24 19.76
C LEU A 65 6.57 13.69 19.69
N ALA A 66 6.07 14.22 20.80
CA ALA A 66 5.56 15.59 20.85
C ALA A 66 6.66 16.62 20.57
N ASP A 67 7.85 16.41 21.12
CA ASP A 67 9.02 17.27 20.87
C ASP A 67 9.42 17.26 19.39
N LEU A 68 9.38 16.08 18.74
CA LEU A 68 9.64 15.97 17.30
C LEU A 68 8.57 16.68 16.48
N LEU A 69 7.30 16.47 16.80
CA LEU A 69 6.17 17.07 16.07
C LEU A 69 6.10 18.59 16.28
N ALA A 70 6.66 19.13 17.36
CA ALA A 70 6.74 20.58 17.59
C ALA A 70 7.81 21.30 16.74
N ARG A 71 8.71 20.56 16.07
CA ARG A 71 9.79 21.15 15.27
C ARG A 71 9.28 21.94 14.07
N ALA A 72 9.74 23.18 13.94
CA ALA A 72 9.38 24.06 12.82
C ALA A 72 10.13 23.72 11.52
N ASP A 73 11.29 23.04 11.61
CA ASP A 73 12.09 22.60 10.46
C ASP A 73 11.65 21.24 9.91
N ILE A 74 10.58 20.65 10.46
CA ILE A 74 9.93 19.42 9.95
C ILE A 74 8.52 19.79 9.53
N SER A 75 8.23 19.64 8.24
CA SER A 75 6.89 19.88 7.68
C SER A 75 6.14 18.59 7.38
N ALA A 76 6.86 17.46 7.31
CA ALA A 76 6.29 16.19 6.88
C ALA A 76 6.87 15.00 7.68
N VAL A 77 6.11 13.92 7.78
CA VAL A 77 6.53 12.67 8.42
C VAL A 77 6.19 11.45 7.56
N VAL A 78 7.11 10.49 7.55
CA VAL A 78 6.88 9.13 7.03
C VAL A 78 6.65 8.21 8.22
N ILE A 79 5.52 7.50 8.25
CA ILE A 79 5.14 6.60 9.35
C ILE A 79 5.20 5.16 8.85
N ALA A 80 6.09 4.37 9.46
CA ALA A 80 6.28 2.96 9.11
C ALA A 80 6.38 2.14 10.40
N LEU A 81 5.21 1.80 10.95
CA LEU A 81 5.04 1.12 12.23
C LEU A 81 4.20 -0.15 12.07
N PRO A 82 4.10 -1.04 13.08
CA PRO A 82 3.12 -2.12 13.07
C PRO A 82 1.71 -1.60 12.77
N ILE A 83 0.94 -2.33 11.94
CA ILE A 83 -0.38 -1.88 11.44
C ILE A 83 -1.29 -1.33 12.55
N PRO A 84 -1.44 -1.99 13.72
CA PRO A 84 -2.30 -1.48 14.80
C PRO A 84 -1.83 -0.18 15.45
N ALA A 85 -0.54 0.13 15.39
CA ALA A 85 0.01 1.34 15.98
C ALA A 85 -0.14 2.56 15.08
N GLN A 86 -0.13 2.40 13.75
CA GLN A 86 -0.05 3.52 12.81
C GLN A 86 -1.13 4.58 13.00
N PRO A 87 -2.43 4.24 13.18
CA PRO A 87 -3.49 5.25 13.24
C PRO A 87 -3.29 6.30 14.33
N ALA A 88 -2.76 5.90 15.50
CA ALA A 88 -2.49 6.83 16.60
C ALA A 88 -1.42 7.87 16.24
N PHE A 89 -0.34 7.43 15.58
CA PHE A 89 0.75 8.31 15.15
C PHE A 89 0.33 9.21 13.98
N VAL A 90 -0.47 8.69 13.05
CA VAL A 90 -1.06 9.49 11.97
C VAL A 90 -1.91 10.62 12.56
N ARG A 91 -2.79 10.32 13.52
CA ARG A 91 -3.63 11.34 14.18
C ARG A 91 -2.82 12.43 14.86
N ALA A 92 -1.77 12.04 15.59
CA ALA A 92 -0.86 12.97 16.27
C ALA A 92 -0.12 13.87 15.28
N ALA A 93 0.41 13.31 14.18
CA ALA A 93 1.13 14.07 13.17
C ALA A 93 0.23 15.07 12.43
N LEU A 94 -0.97 14.64 12.05
CA LEU A 94 -1.96 15.53 11.42
C LEU A 94 -2.39 16.65 12.37
N ALA A 95 -2.63 16.35 13.65
CA ALA A 95 -2.96 17.36 14.67
C ALA A 95 -1.85 18.41 14.84
N ALA A 96 -0.59 18.00 14.65
CA ALA A 96 0.58 18.89 14.67
C ALA A 96 0.83 19.61 13.34
N GLY A 97 -0.09 19.49 12.36
CA GLY A 97 0.02 20.16 11.06
C GLY A 97 1.09 19.59 10.15
N LYS A 98 1.51 18.33 10.33
CA LYS A 98 2.52 17.68 9.48
C LYS A 98 1.87 16.91 8.35
N HIS A 99 2.39 17.04 7.12
CA HIS A 99 2.03 16.13 6.04
C HIS A 99 2.45 14.71 6.41
N VAL A 100 1.61 13.72 6.13
CA VAL A 100 1.84 12.32 6.51
C VAL A 100 1.89 11.45 5.26
N LEU A 101 2.94 10.64 5.15
CA LEU A 101 2.96 9.43 4.33
C LEU A 101 2.97 8.22 5.27
N ALA A 102 1.85 7.51 5.36
CA ALA A 102 1.71 6.34 6.23
C ALA A 102 1.85 5.05 5.42
N GLU A 103 2.63 4.09 5.92
CA GLU A 103 2.71 2.76 5.32
C GLU A 103 1.34 2.10 5.19
N LYS A 104 1.19 1.28 4.15
CA LYS A 104 0.06 0.35 4.03
C LYS A 104 0.18 -0.81 5.03
N PRO A 105 -0.94 -1.49 5.36
CA PRO A 105 -2.32 -1.02 5.20
C PRO A 105 -2.60 0.24 6.03
N VAL A 106 -3.51 1.08 5.56
CA VAL A 106 -3.84 2.38 6.19
C VAL A 106 -4.28 2.25 7.65
N ALA A 107 -4.92 1.15 8.02
CA ALA A 107 -5.30 0.80 9.38
C ALA A 107 -5.45 -0.74 9.49
N PRO A 108 -5.68 -1.29 10.70
CA PRO A 108 -5.90 -2.72 10.88
C PRO A 108 -7.08 -3.25 10.08
N ASP A 109 -8.19 -2.52 10.02
CA ASP A 109 -9.44 -2.94 9.40
C ASP A 109 -10.16 -1.73 8.76
N VAL A 110 -11.20 -2.02 7.98
CA VAL A 110 -12.02 -1.04 7.26
C VAL A 110 -12.65 -0.03 8.22
N ALA A 111 -13.10 -0.43 9.41
CA ALA A 111 -13.72 0.47 10.37
C ALA A 111 -12.71 1.51 10.89
N ALA A 112 -11.55 1.05 11.37
CA ALA A 112 -10.46 1.90 11.82
C ALA A 112 -9.92 2.81 10.71
N ALA A 113 -9.84 2.30 9.47
CA ALA A 113 -9.45 3.08 8.30
C ALA A 113 -10.44 4.21 8.00
N ARG A 114 -11.74 3.91 8.00
CA ARG A 114 -12.80 4.93 7.82
C ARG A 114 -12.72 6.01 8.89
N ASP A 115 -12.57 5.62 10.16
CA ASP A 115 -12.46 6.55 11.27
C ASP A 115 -11.23 7.45 11.18
N LEU A 116 -10.10 6.89 10.71
CA LEU A 116 -8.87 7.64 10.49
C LEU A 116 -9.02 8.65 9.34
N ILE A 117 -9.63 8.23 8.23
CA ILE A 117 -9.84 9.06 7.04
C ILE A 117 -10.84 10.19 7.36
N ALA A 118 -11.92 9.88 8.08
CA ALA A 118 -12.88 10.89 8.54
C ALA A 118 -12.19 11.94 9.41
N TYR A 119 -11.35 11.52 10.36
CA TYR A 119 -10.56 12.44 11.16
C TYR A 119 -9.60 13.30 10.32
N ALA A 120 -8.87 12.70 9.37
CA ALA A 120 -7.96 13.45 8.50
C ALA A 120 -8.68 14.56 7.73
N ALA A 121 -9.93 14.32 7.31
CA ALA A 121 -10.75 15.34 6.65
C ALA A 121 -11.15 16.50 7.58
N THR A 122 -11.22 16.29 8.91
CA THR A 122 -11.54 17.36 9.87
C THR A 122 -10.36 18.28 10.19
N VAL A 123 -9.13 17.77 10.09
CA VAL A 123 -7.91 18.50 10.47
C VAL A 123 -7.37 19.35 9.31
N GLY A 124 -7.76 19.04 8.06
CA GLY A 124 -7.33 19.72 6.84
C GLY A 124 -7.97 21.08 6.52
N GLY A 125 -8.54 21.80 7.50
CA GLY A 125 -9.28 23.05 7.27
C GLY A 125 -8.48 24.37 7.37
N GLY A 126 -7.16 24.31 7.59
CA GLY A 126 -6.29 25.48 7.79
C GLY A 126 -5.65 26.06 6.50
N ALA A 127 -4.89 27.16 6.64
CA ALA A 127 -4.24 27.88 5.52
C ALA A 127 -3.18 27.07 4.75
N VAL A 128 -2.59 26.05 5.38
CA VAL A 128 -1.85 24.95 4.73
C VAL A 128 -2.35 23.66 5.39
N ALA A 129 -3.24 22.95 4.71
CA ALA A 129 -3.84 21.73 5.23
C ALA A 129 -2.83 20.59 5.22
N ALA A 130 -2.49 20.03 6.39
CA ALA A 130 -1.75 18.79 6.49
C ALA A 130 -2.48 17.68 5.71
N THR A 131 -1.75 16.95 4.88
CA THR A 131 -2.32 15.91 4.01
C THR A 131 -2.01 14.53 4.57
N LEU A 132 -2.97 13.60 4.45
CA LEU A 132 -2.74 12.18 4.66
C LEU A 132 -2.59 11.49 3.31
N SER A 133 -1.43 10.89 3.10
CA SER A 133 -1.09 10.02 1.97
C SER A 133 -0.76 8.62 2.48
N VAL A 134 -1.10 7.59 1.72
CA VAL A 134 -0.77 6.19 2.04
C VAL A 134 0.28 5.67 1.06
N ALA A 135 1.34 5.08 1.59
CA ALA A 135 2.41 4.45 0.83
C ALA A 135 1.98 3.03 0.43
N GLU A 136 1.28 2.92 -0.70
CA GLU A 136 1.02 1.66 -1.40
C GLU A 136 1.86 1.58 -2.67
N ASN A 137 3.10 1.13 -2.50
CA ASN A 137 4.17 1.15 -3.49
C ASN A 137 3.86 0.32 -4.75
N GLN A 138 2.91 -0.62 -4.69
CA GLN A 138 2.45 -1.37 -5.88
C GLN A 138 1.97 -0.41 -6.98
N ARG A 139 1.33 0.71 -6.62
CA ARG A 139 0.84 1.72 -7.58
C ARG A 139 1.94 2.37 -8.40
N TYR A 140 3.17 2.29 -7.90
CA TYR A 140 4.35 2.90 -8.50
C TYR A 140 5.26 1.90 -9.21
N PHE A 141 4.88 0.61 -9.23
CA PHE A 141 5.65 -0.39 -9.96
C PHE A 141 5.62 -0.10 -11.47
N PRO A 142 6.80 0.04 -12.13
CA PRO A 142 6.89 0.36 -13.55
C PRO A 142 6.08 -0.56 -14.45
N ARG A 143 5.94 -1.84 -14.08
CA ARG A 143 5.13 -2.81 -14.82
C ARG A 143 3.64 -2.47 -14.84
N PHE A 144 3.07 -2.01 -13.72
CA PHE A 144 1.67 -1.61 -13.66
C PHE A 144 1.45 -0.25 -14.31
N THR A 145 2.29 0.74 -13.98
CA THR A 145 2.15 2.08 -14.56
C THR A 145 2.34 2.06 -16.07
N TRP A 146 3.28 1.28 -16.60
CA TRP A 146 3.42 1.10 -18.04
C TRP A 146 2.19 0.44 -18.67
N ALA A 147 1.62 -0.60 -18.06
CA ALA A 147 0.38 -1.20 -18.55
C ALA A 147 -0.75 -0.16 -18.65
N LEU A 148 -0.89 0.71 -17.66
CA LEU A 148 -1.83 1.83 -17.69
C LEU A 148 -1.52 2.81 -18.82
N THR A 149 -0.25 3.18 -19.05
CA THR A 149 0.11 4.05 -20.20
C THR A 149 -0.24 3.44 -21.54
N GLN A 150 -0.15 2.11 -21.69
CA GLN A 150 -0.48 1.44 -22.95
C GLN A 150 -1.99 1.38 -23.21
N THR A 151 -2.81 1.49 -22.17
CA THR A 151 -4.28 1.44 -22.26
C THR A 151 -4.93 2.82 -22.15
N ALA A 152 -4.20 3.84 -21.69
CA ALA A 152 -4.66 5.20 -21.55
C ALA A 152 -5.21 5.78 -22.87
N GLY A 153 -6.41 6.34 -22.82
CA GLY A 153 -7.10 6.93 -23.98
C GLY A 153 -7.58 5.92 -25.02
N ARG A 154 -7.37 4.62 -24.82
CA ARG A 154 -7.82 3.57 -25.73
C ARG A 154 -9.16 2.99 -25.29
N ASP A 155 -10.02 2.75 -26.26
CA ASP A 155 -11.33 2.18 -26.00
C ASP A 155 -11.30 0.64 -26.01
N LEU A 156 -10.98 0.06 -24.85
CA LEU A 156 -10.97 -1.40 -24.64
C LEU A 156 -12.35 -2.00 -24.34
N GLY A 157 -13.38 -1.16 -24.16
CA GLY A 157 -14.68 -1.59 -23.67
C GLY A 157 -14.63 -2.03 -22.20
N ARG A 158 -15.70 -2.65 -21.72
CA ARG A 158 -15.79 -3.10 -20.31
C ARG A 158 -14.90 -4.32 -20.07
N VAL A 159 -14.57 -4.57 -18.80
CA VAL A 159 -13.96 -5.84 -18.36
C VAL A 159 -14.89 -7.00 -18.71
N THR A 160 -14.34 -8.08 -19.26
CA THR A 160 -15.07 -9.31 -19.61
C THR A 160 -14.67 -10.48 -18.71
N HIS A 161 -13.41 -10.54 -18.30
CA HIS A 161 -12.89 -11.54 -17.38
C HIS A 161 -11.59 -11.03 -16.71
N PHE A 162 -11.26 -11.59 -15.54
CA PHE A 162 -9.94 -11.40 -14.95
C PHE A 162 -9.55 -12.60 -14.09
N ALA A 163 -8.25 -12.80 -13.94
CA ALA A 163 -7.67 -13.78 -13.03
C ALA A 163 -6.43 -13.17 -12.37
N VAL A 164 -6.40 -13.20 -11.04
CA VAL A 164 -5.24 -12.81 -10.25
C VAL A 164 -4.77 -14.00 -9.46
N ARG A 165 -3.48 -14.33 -9.59
CA ARG A 165 -2.84 -15.41 -8.85
C ARG A 165 -1.51 -14.94 -8.30
N VAL A 166 -1.45 -14.85 -6.98
CA VAL A 166 -0.21 -14.54 -6.26
C VAL A 166 0.05 -15.64 -5.25
N SER A 167 1.12 -16.40 -5.43
CA SER A 167 1.48 -17.48 -4.52
C SER A 167 2.96 -17.46 -4.17
N GLY A 168 3.27 -17.87 -2.95
CA GLY A 168 4.62 -18.13 -2.49
C GLY A 168 4.61 -18.65 -1.06
N LEU A 169 5.81 -18.86 -0.49
CA LEU A 169 5.98 -19.34 0.87
C LEU A 169 6.69 -18.32 1.76
N VAL A 170 5.99 -17.80 2.76
CA VAL A 170 6.65 -17.07 3.86
C VAL A 170 7.26 -18.10 4.81
N GLY A 171 8.57 -18.30 4.66
CA GLY A 171 9.38 -19.18 5.50
C GLY A 171 9.64 -18.61 6.90
N LYS A 172 10.00 -19.49 7.85
CA LYS A 172 10.33 -19.10 9.24
C LYS A 172 11.66 -18.33 9.35
N ASP A 173 12.49 -18.44 8.33
CA ASP A 173 13.73 -17.72 8.10
C ASP A 173 13.50 -16.29 7.57
N SER A 174 12.29 -15.97 7.09
CA SER A 174 11.95 -14.62 6.65
C SER A 174 12.15 -13.60 7.78
N LYS A 175 12.92 -12.54 7.51
CA LYS A 175 13.08 -11.41 8.43
C LYS A 175 11.75 -10.72 8.78
N TYR A 176 10.79 -10.72 7.86
CA TYR A 176 9.46 -10.16 8.08
C TYR A 176 8.62 -11.05 8.99
N TYR A 177 8.64 -12.36 8.76
CA TYR A 177 8.06 -13.34 9.68
C TYR A 177 8.64 -13.20 11.09
N ASN A 178 9.92 -12.88 11.23
CA ASN A 178 10.55 -12.76 12.54
C ASN A 178 10.20 -11.49 13.33
N THR A 179 9.39 -10.58 12.77
CA THR A 179 8.85 -9.44 13.54
C THR A 179 7.71 -9.87 14.46
N ALA A 180 7.75 -9.46 15.73
CA ALA A 180 6.80 -9.92 16.75
C ALA A 180 5.33 -9.69 16.36
N TRP A 181 5.02 -8.53 15.77
CA TRP A 181 3.67 -8.15 15.37
C TRP A 181 3.12 -8.94 14.17
N ARG A 182 3.99 -9.57 13.36
CA ARG A 182 3.58 -10.48 12.27
C ARG A 182 3.50 -11.94 12.72
N LYS A 183 4.34 -12.36 13.68
CA LYS A 183 4.24 -13.70 14.29
C LYS A 183 2.91 -13.91 15.02
N THR A 184 2.50 -12.87 15.74
CA THR A 184 1.26 -12.86 16.52
C THR A 184 0.44 -11.64 16.11
N PRO A 185 -0.25 -11.70 14.96
CA PRO A 185 -0.99 -10.55 14.46
C PRO A 185 -2.17 -10.21 15.38
N ALA A 186 -2.27 -8.94 15.76
CA ALA A 186 -3.38 -8.37 16.50
C ALA A 186 -4.45 -7.73 15.58
N PHE A 187 -4.53 -8.22 14.33
CA PHE A 187 -5.40 -7.75 13.26
C PHE A 187 -5.83 -8.95 12.40
N GLN A 188 -6.93 -8.85 11.65
CA GLN A 188 -7.43 -9.97 10.86
C GLN A 188 -6.54 -10.32 9.66
N GLY A 189 -6.61 -11.57 9.21
CA GLY A 189 -5.94 -12.05 8.01
C GLY A 189 -4.42 -12.23 8.10
N GLY A 190 -3.73 -11.66 9.10
CA GLY A 190 -2.29 -11.84 9.27
C GLY A 190 -1.52 -11.47 7.99
N PHE A 191 -0.67 -12.39 7.50
CA PHE A 191 0.08 -12.16 6.25
C PHE A 191 -0.81 -12.00 5.00
N LEU A 192 -2.02 -12.58 4.98
CA LEU A 192 -2.93 -12.37 3.87
C LEU A 192 -3.34 -10.90 3.73
N LEU A 193 -3.59 -10.21 4.85
CA LEU A 193 -3.96 -8.80 4.84
C LEU A 193 -2.74 -7.90 4.63
N ASP A 194 -1.65 -8.16 5.36
CA ASP A 194 -0.42 -7.37 5.27
C ASP A 194 0.18 -7.32 3.86
N GLY A 195 0.21 -8.46 3.15
CA GLY A 195 0.67 -8.54 1.77
C GLY A 195 -0.44 -8.33 0.74
N GLY A 196 -1.66 -8.77 1.04
CA GLY A 196 -2.76 -8.80 0.09
C GLY A 196 -3.21 -7.43 -0.42
N VAL A 197 -3.07 -6.37 0.39
CA VAL A 197 -3.42 -5.01 -0.05
C VAL A 197 -2.60 -4.54 -1.26
N HIS A 198 -1.35 -5.00 -1.40
CA HIS A 198 -0.56 -4.76 -2.61
C HIS A 198 -1.21 -5.38 -3.84
N PHE A 199 -1.65 -6.62 -3.72
CA PHE A 199 -2.22 -7.36 -4.85
C PHE A 199 -3.64 -6.89 -5.15
N ALA A 200 -4.39 -6.46 -4.13
CA ALA A 200 -5.64 -5.72 -4.33
C ALA A 200 -5.40 -4.42 -5.11
N ALA A 201 -4.40 -3.61 -4.73
CA ALA A 201 -4.06 -2.39 -5.46
C ALA A 201 -3.73 -2.67 -6.93
N GLY A 202 -2.87 -3.66 -7.21
CA GLY A 202 -2.52 -4.04 -8.58
C GLY A 202 -3.72 -4.54 -9.40
N ALA A 203 -4.60 -5.34 -8.79
CA ALA A 203 -5.83 -5.81 -9.43
C ALA A 203 -6.77 -4.64 -9.73
N ARG A 204 -7.03 -3.77 -8.75
CA ARG A 204 -7.89 -2.59 -8.89
C ARG A 204 -7.35 -1.64 -9.96
N MET A 205 -6.03 -1.44 -10.04
CA MET A 205 -5.42 -0.61 -11.09
C MET A 205 -5.77 -1.08 -12.49
N LEU A 206 -5.67 -2.37 -12.75
CA LEU A 206 -5.98 -2.93 -14.06
C LEU A 206 -7.49 -2.93 -14.32
N LEU A 207 -8.30 -3.36 -13.35
CA LEU A 207 -9.76 -3.37 -13.49
C LEU A 207 -10.34 -1.97 -13.78
N LEU A 208 -9.86 -0.95 -13.07
CA LEU A 208 -10.30 0.44 -13.24
C LEU A 208 -9.52 1.18 -14.35
N ARG A 209 -8.44 0.58 -14.86
CA ARG A 209 -7.50 1.20 -15.83
C ARG A 209 -6.95 2.56 -15.36
N THR A 210 -6.70 2.68 -14.06
CA THR A 210 -6.15 3.90 -13.45
C THR A 210 -5.32 3.56 -12.21
N ALA A 211 -4.35 4.39 -11.87
CA ALA A 211 -3.64 4.31 -10.60
C ALA A 211 -4.51 4.80 -9.41
N SER A 212 -5.57 5.58 -9.69
CA SER A 212 -6.46 6.18 -8.69
C SER A 212 -7.73 6.81 -9.28
N GLY A 213 -8.75 7.02 -8.44
CA GLY A 213 -9.95 7.78 -8.78
C GLY A 213 -10.99 6.98 -9.58
N ALA A 214 -12.00 7.69 -10.10
CA ALA A 214 -13.06 7.10 -10.92
C ALA A 214 -12.51 6.74 -12.31
N GLY A 215 -11.84 5.59 -12.38
CA GLY A 215 -11.50 4.91 -13.63
C GLY A 215 -12.75 4.30 -14.28
N ASP A 216 -12.60 3.15 -14.91
CA ASP A 216 -13.73 2.41 -15.47
C ASP A 216 -14.67 1.91 -14.37
N GLU A 217 -15.79 2.62 -14.16
CA GLU A 217 -16.81 2.26 -13.15
C GLU A 217 -17.35 0.84 -13.35
N GLN A 218 -17.38 0.33 -14.59
CA GLN A 218 -17.83 -1.04 -14.86
C GLN A 218 -16.80 -2.07 -14.40
N GLY A 219 -15.52 -1.71 -14.30
CA GLY A 219 -14.45 -2.54 -13.75
C GLY A 219 -14.47 -2.63 -12.22
N ARG A 220 -15.20 -1.75 -11.53
CA ARG A 220 -15.24 -1.70 -10.06
C ARG A 220 -15.70 -3.04 -9.47
N PRO A 221 -14.92 -3.68 -8.59
CA PRO A 221 -15.40 -4.83 -7.82
C PRO A 221 -16.69 -4.49 -7.05
N ALA A 222 -17.73 -5.29 -7.25
CA ALA A 222 -19.05 -5.09 -6.66
C ALA A 222 -19.31 -6.04 -5.48
N ARG A 223 -18.98 -7.32 -5.65
CA ARG A 223 -19.18 -8.35 -4.61
C ARG A 223 -18.18 -9.48 -4.69
N VAL A 224 -18.05 -10.21 -3.59
CA VAL A 224 -17.10 -11.32 -3.45
C VAL A 224 -17.67 -12.50 -2.67
N SER A 225 -17.28 -13.70 -3.08
CA SER A 225 -17.43 -14.94 -2.31
C SER A 225 -16.08 -15.64 -2.26
N ALA A 226 -15.63 -16.04 -1.08
CA ALA A 226 -14.27 -16.55 -0.88
C ALA A 226 -14.21 -17.72 0.10
N ARG A 227 -13.11 -18.49 -0.01
CA ARG A 227 -12.70 -19.49 0.97
C ARG A 227 -11.31 -19.12 1.48
N THR A 228 -11.14 -19.13 2.78
CA THR A 228 -9.85 -18.95 3.45
C THR A 228 -9.39 -20.25 4.07
N ALA A 229 -8.07 -20.44 4.16
CA ALA A 229 -7.48 -21.57 4.85
C ALA A 229 -6.20 -21.16 5.59
N LEU A 230 -5.87 -21.94 6.62
CA LEU A 230 -4.57 -21.94 7.26
C LEU A 230 -3.84 -23.23 6.92
N VAL A 231 -3.03 -23.20 5.87
CA VAL A 231 -2.28 -24.38 5.39
C VAL A 231 -0.99 -24.58 6.18
N ARG A 232 -0.32 -23.48 6.55
CA ARG A 232 0.91 -23.45 7.35
C ARG A 232 0.60 -22.94 8.75
N LYS A 233 0.74 -23.83 9.74
CA LYS A 233 0.48 -23.53 11.16
C LYS A 233 1.24 -22.32 11.70
N HIS A 234 2.37 -21.94 11.10
CA HIS A 234 3.16 -20.79 11.53
C HIS A 234 2.68 -19.45 10.95
N LEU A 235 1.64 -19.43 10.10
CA LEU A 235 1.12 -18.19 9.48
C LEU A 235 -0.35 -17.92 9.88
N PRO A 236 -0.68 -17.83 11.19
CA PRO A 236 -2.05 -17.56 11.61
C PRO A 236 -2.51 -16.14 11.23
N PRO A 237 -3.83 -15.87 11.19
CA PRO A 237 -4.93 -16.82 11.39
C PRO A 237 -5.30 -17.59 10.10
N ALA A 238 -4.93 -17.07 8.93
CA ALA A 238 -5.11 -17.68 7.62
C ALA A 238 -3.95 -17.27 6.72
N ASP A 239 -3.59 -18.13 5.78
CA ASP A 239 -2.43 -17.93 4.89
C ASP A 239 -2.76 -18.10 3.41
N SER A 240 -4.00 -18.48 3.11
CA SER A 240 -4.49 -18.74 1.77
C SER A 240 -5.93 -18.24 1.61
N VAL A 241 -6.23 -17.64 0.45
CA VAL A 241 -7.57 -17.24 0.03
C VAL A 241 -7.79 -17.56 -1.44
N ALA A 242 -8.97 -18.06 -1.77
CA ALA A 242 -9.46 -18.22 -3.14
C ALA A 242 -10.86 -17.62 -3.24
N ALA A 243 -11.07 -16.70 -4.19
CA ALA A 243 -12.28 -15.90 -4.29
C ALA A 243 -12.81 -15.80 -5.73
N LEU A 244 -14.14 -15.71 -5.83
CA LEU A 244 -14.85 -15.23 -7.00
C LEU A 244 -15.27 -13.78 -6.74
N VAL A 245 -14.95 -12.89 -7.68
CA VAL A 245 -15.29 -11.47 -7.60
C VAL A 245 -16.09 -11.08 -8.82
N THR A 246 -17.23 -10.41 -8.59
CA THR A 246 -18.05 -9.83 -9.65
C THR A 246 -17.82 -8.32 -9.70
N THR A 247 -17.63 -7.77 -10.89
CA THR A 247 -17.53 -6.32 -11.13
C THR A 247 -18.91 -5.71 -11.35
N SER A 248 -19.01 -4.38 -11.24
CA SER A 248 -20.25 -3.63 -11.46
C SER A 248 -20.76 -3.76 -12.91
N GLY A 249 -19.86 -3.97 -13.87
CA GLY A 249 -20.17 -4.28 -15.28
C GLY A 249 -20.51 -5.75 -15.56
N GLY A 250 -20.65 -6.58 -14.51
CA GLY A 250 -21.11 -7.97 -14.61
C GLY A 250 -20.04 -9.01 -14.95
N ALA A 251 -18.78 -8.62 -15.17
CA ALA A 251 -17.70 -9.59 -15.34
C ALA A 251 -17.42 -10.32 -14.03
N THR A 252 -17.14 -11.62 -14.13
CA THR A 252 -16.69 -12.45 -12.99
C THR A 252 -15.27 -12.91 -13.23
N GLY A 253 -14.43 -12.75 -12.20
CA GLY A 253 -13.04 -13.16 -12.20
C GLY A 253 -12.65 -13.92 -10.94
N THR A 254 -11.44 -14.47 -10.97
CA THR A 254 -10.85 -15.20 -9.85
C THR A 254 -9.75 -14.38 -9.19
N TYR A 255 -9.65 -14.49 -7.87
CA TYR A 255 -8.54 -13.96 -7.10
C TYR A 255 -8.03 -15.06 -6.17
N GLN A 256 -6.74 -15.40 -6.30
CA GLN A 256 -6.07 -16.39 -5.47
C GLN A 256 -4.81 -15.78 -4.89
N HIS A 257 -4.72 -15.78 -3.56
CA HIS A 257 -3.54 -15.32 -2.84
C HIS A 257 -3.16 -16.33 -1.76
N THR A 258 -1.90 -16.77 -1.75
CA THR A 258 -1.40 -17.62 -0.67
C THR A 258 0.07 -17.33 -0.37
N VAL A 259 0.38 -17.23 0.92
CA VAL A 259 1.75 -17.15 1.46
C VAL A 259 2.19 -18.49 2.08
N GLY A 260 1.41 -19.54 1.89
CA GLY A 260 1.67 -20.89 2.42
C GLY A 260 2.07 -21.92 1.34
N SER A 261 2.22 -21.53 0.08
CA SER A 261 2.41 -22.41 -1.07
C SER A 261 3.88 -22.55 -1.46
N THR A 262 4.32 -23.75 -1.83
CA THR A 262 5.64 -23.95 -2.45
C THR A 262 5.67 -23.61 -3.94
N ILE A 263 4.52 -23.27 -4.52
CA ILE A 263 4.44 -22.76 -5.89
C ILE A 263 4.53 -21.24 -5.83
N ASP A 264 5.48 -20.68 -6.55
CA ASP A 264 5.59 -19.24 -6.76
C ASP A 264 4.79 -18.81 -8.00
N ALA A 265 4.03 -17.73 -7.88
CA ALA A 265 3.32 -17.11 -8.99
C ALA A 265 3.08 -15.62 -8.71
N TYR A 266 3.18 -14.80 -9.74
CA TYR A 266 2.79 -13.39 -9.72
C TYR A 266 2.11 -13.02 -11.04
N GLU A 267 0.80 -13.26 -11.11
CA GLU A 267 0.03 -13.20 -12.35
C GLU A 267 -1.21 -12.32 -12.17
N PHE A 268 -1.39 -11.35 -13.07
CA PHE A 268 -2.55 -10.48 -13.16
C PHE A 268 -2.99 -10.42 -14.62
N ASP A 269 -4.11 -11.07 -14.92
CA ASP A 269 -4.69 -11.13 -16.26
C ASP A 269 -6.05 -10.43 -16.24
N VAL A 270 -6.24 -9.42 -17.09
CA VAL A 270 -7.52 -8.72 -17.27
C VAL A 270 -7.86 -8.67 -18.75
N ALA A 271 -9.00 -9.23 -19.11
CA ALA A 271 -9.58 -9.17 -20.44
C ALA A 271 -10.68 -8.12 -20.48
N TYR A 272 -10.71 -7.37 -21.58
CA TYR A 272 -11.73 -6.39 -21.92
C TYR A 272 -12.43 -6.83 -23.22
N GLU A 273 -13.43 -6.09 -23.68
CA GLU A 273 -14.12 -6.41 -24.94
C GLU A 273 -13.20 -6.31 -26.17
N ARG A 274 -12.25 -5.37 -26.15
CA ARG A 274 -11.32 -5.09 -27.25
C ARG A 274 -9.88 -5.08 -26.78
N GLY A 275 -9.47 -6.09 -26.00
CA GLY A 275 -8.08 -6.25 -25.65
C GLY A 275 -7.86 -6.96 -24.32
N SER A 276 -6.60 -6.99 -23.89
CA SER A 276 -6.21 -7.57 -22.61
C SER A 276 -4.93 -6.96 -22.09
N VAL A 277 -4.76 -7.04 -20.78
CA VAL A 277 -3.51 -6.74 -20.07
C VAL A 277 -3.14 -7.96 -19.26
N ARG A 278 -1.91 -8.44 -19.43
CA ARG A 278 -1.30 -9.51 -18.64
C ARG A 278 -0.02 -9.00 -18.01
N VAL A 279 0.08 -9.07 -16.68
CA VAL A 279 1.31 -8.86 -15.91
C VAL A 279 1.68 -10.21 -15.32
N CYS A 280 2.78 -10.79 -15.79
CA CYS A 280 3.31 -12.08 -15.34
C CYS A 280 4.76 -11.88 -14.91
N ASP A 281 4.99 -11.93 -13.60
CA ASP A 281 6.28 -11.60 -12.98
C ASP A 281 6.81 -10.22 -13.45
N GLY A 282 7.92 -10.20 -14.17
CA GLY A 282 8.52 -9.00 -14.76
C GLY A 282 7.99 -8.63 -16.14
N THR A 283 7.19 -9.48 -16.78
CA THR A 283 6.72 -9.26 -18.16
C THR A 283 5.31 -8.70 -18.19
N VAL A 284 5.12 -7.63 -18.96
CA VAL A 284 3.80 -7.08 -19.26
C VAL A 284 3.48 -7.28 -20.73
N THR A 285 2.30 -7.80 -21.03
CA THR A 285 1.75 -7.93 -22.38
C THR A 285 0.45 -7.15 -22.46
N VAL A 286 0.30 -6.29 -23.48
CA VAL A 286 -0.92 -5.54 -23.75
C VAL A 286 -1.36 -5.81 -25.19
N VAL A 287 -2.63 -6.19 -25.35
CA VAL A 287 -3.29 -6.37 -26.64
C VAL A 287 -4.45 -5.38 -26.73
N VAL A 288 -4.57 -4.69 -27.86
CA VAL A 288 -5.64 -3.71 -28.10
C VAL A 288 -6.28 -4.01 -29.45
N ASP A 289 -7.60 -4.18 -29.44
CA ASP A 289 -8.46 -4.32 -30.61
C ASP A 289 -7.99 -5.39 -31.62
N GLY A 290 -7.56 -6.55 -31.11
CA GLY A 290 -7.05 -7.65 -31.94
C GLY A 290 -5.72 -7.38 -32.66
N GLY A 291 -5.08 -6.24 -32.38
CA GLY A 291 -3.76 -5.90 -32.90
C GLY A 291 -2.63 -6.74 -32.28
N GLU A 292 -1.42 -6.55 -32.81
CA GLU A 292 -0.24 -7.27 -32.33
C GLU A 292 0.06 -6.99 -30.84
N PRO A 293 0.37 -8.01 -30.03
CA PRO A 293 0.71 -7.82 -28.63
C PRO A 293 1.97 -6.98 -28.44
N VAL A 294 1.88 -5.91 -27.65
CA VAL A 294 3.06 -5.17 -27.19
C VAL A 294 3.54 -5.78 -25.89
N ARG A 295 4.82 -6.13 -25.84
CA ARG A 295 5.46 -6.77 -24.68
C ARG A 295 6.62 -5.95 -24.17
N LYS A 296 6.76 -5.87 -22.85
CA LYS A 296 7.92 -5.26 -22.20
C LYS A 296 8.29 -6.02 -20.93
N GLU A 297 9.58 -6.27 -20.77
CA GLU A 297 10.16 -6.83 -19.56
C GLU A 297 10.66 -5.71 -18.64
N PHE A 298 10.48 -5.90 -17.34
CA PHE A 298 10.88 -4.97 -16.30
C PHE A 298 11.76 -5.66 -15.29
N GLU A 299 12.83 -4.98 -14.87
CA GLU A 299 13.59 -5.38 -13.71
C GLU A 299 12.75 -5.27 -12.43
N ARG A 300 13.10 -6.09 -11.44
CA ARG A 300 12.42 -6.07 -10.14
C ARG A 300 12.79 -4.79 -9.40
N THR A 301 11.81 -3.91 -9.21
CA THR A 301 11.92 -2.72 -8.36
C THR A 301 10.99 -2.80 -7.14
N SER A 302 11.15 -1.87 -6.20
CA SER A 302 10.27 -1.74 -5.03
C SER A 302 9.26 -0.59 -5.16
N GLY A 303 9.33 0.28 -6.17
CA GLY A 303 8.43 1.42 -6.35
C GLY A 303 8.49 2.51 -5.27
N VAL A 304 9.25 2.31 -4.18
CA VAL A 304 9.26 3.23 -3.02
C VAL A 304 9.95 4.55 -3.36
N GLY A 305 10.95 4.54 -4.24
CA GLY A 305 11.62 5.76 -4.70
C GLY A 305 10.65 6.68 -5.44
N GLU A 306 9.93 6.11 -6.41
CA GLU A 306 8.92 6.81 -7.21
C GLU A 306 7.74 7.30 -6.34
N GLU A 307 7.29 6.48 -5.39
CA GLU A 307 6.25 6.81 -4.42
C GLU A 307 6.64 8.01 -3.54
N VAL A 308 7.81 7.96 -2.91
CA VAL A 308 8.29 9.06 -2.04
C VAL A 308 8.50 10.34 -2.86
N ALA A 309 9.01 10.22 -4.09
CA ALA A 309 9.17 11.37 -4.97
C ALA A 309 7.83 12.00 -5.37
N ALA A 310 6.81 11.18 -5.68
CA ALA A 310 5.47 11.64 -6.00
C ALA A 310 4.82 12.36 -4.80
N TRP A 311 4.99 11.82 -3.59
CA TRP A 311 4.51 12.46 -2.36
C TRP A 311 5.18 13.83 -2.13
N ALA A 312 6.50 13.89 -2.26
CA ALA A 312 7.26 15.13 -2.10
C ALA A 312 6.86 16.20 -3.14
N ALA A 313 6.66 15.80 -4.40
CA ALA A 313 6.16 16.67 -5.45
C ALA A 313 4.74 17.18 -5.11
N GLY A 314 3.87 16.31 -4.61
CA GLY A 314 2.51 16.68 -4.23
C GLY A 314 2.45 17.70 -3.08
N ILE A 315 3.36 17.60 -2.10
CA ILE A 315 3.49 18.63 -1.05
C ILE A 315 3.97 19.95 -1.64
N ARG A 316 5.05 19.93 -2.45
CA ARG A 316 5.62 21.12 -3.09
C ARG A 316 4.58 21.87 -3.94
N ASP A 317 3.80 21.12 -4.70
CA ASP A 317 2.86 21.67 -5.67
C ASP A 317 1.48 21.97 -5.05
N GLY A 318 1.28 21.65 -3.76
CA GLY A 318 -0.01 21.80 -3.08
C GLY A 318 -1.10 20.89 -3.66
N LYS A 319 -0.71 19.81 -4.34
CA LYS A 319 -1.61 18.88 -5.05
C LYS A 319 -1.16 17.44 -4.75
N PRO A 320 -1.73 16.79 -3.72
CA PRO A 320 -1.42 15.39 -3.41
C PRO A 320 -1.60 14.46 -4.61
N ASP A 321 -0.73 13.46 -4.74
CA ASP A 321 -0.87 12.42 -5.76
C ASP A 321 -2.15 11.60 -5.48
N PRO A 322 -3.12 11.56 -6.40
CA PRO A 322 -4.33 10.76 -6.23
C PRO A 322 -4.06 9.27 -6.01
N ALA A 323 -2.94 8.71 -6.51
CA ALA A 323 -2.51 7.33 -6.25
C ALA A 323 -2.20 7.05 -4.78
N GLN A 324 -1.90 8.08 -3.99
CA GLN A 324 -1.64 7.98 -2.55
C GLN A 324 -2.87 8.31 -1.70
N SER A 325 -4.04 8.47 -2.32
CA SER A 325 -5.26 8.81 -1.59
C SER A 325 -5.58 7.77 -0.52
N PRO A 326 -5.91 8.18 0.72
CA PRO A 326 -6.34 7.25 1.75
C PRO A 326 -7.59 6.45 1.38
N ARG A 327 -8.44 6.98 0.49
CA ARG A 327 -9.61 6.27 -0.04
C ARG A 327 -9.21 5.07 -0.89
N GLU A 328 -8.12 5.17 -1.65
CA GLU A 328 -7.61 4.05 -2.44
C GLU A 328 -7.11 2.93 -1.54
N ALA A 329 -6.33 3.27 -0.51
CA ALA A 329 -5.86 2.30 0.47
C ALA A 329 -7.01 1.67 1.29
N LEU A 330 -8.07 2.42 1.59
CA LEU A 330 -9.30 1.88 2.21
C LEU A 330 -9.96 0.84 1.31
N ALA A 331 -10.05 1.12 0.01
CA ALA A 331 -10.63 0.19 -0.96
C ALA A 331 -9.78 -1.07 -1.14
N ASP A 332 -8.44 -0.95 -1.13
CA ASP A 332 -7.55 -2.12 -1.16
C ASP A 332 -7.69 -2.98 0.11
N LEU A 333 -7.82 -2.33 1.26
CA LEU A 333 -8.06 -3.00 2.54
C LEU A 333 -9.40 -3.71 2.54
N GLU A 334 -10.47 -3.05 2.10
CA GLU A 334 -11.80 -3.65 1.97
C GLU A 334 -11.80 -4.85 1.03
N PHE A 335 -11.08 -4.76 -0.08
CA PHE A 335 -10.98 -5.84 -1.07
C PHE A 335 -10.53 -7.14 -0.41
N ILE A 336 -9.53 -7.08 0.47
CA ILE A 336 -9.01 -8.25 1.19
C ILE A 336 -9.87 -8.59 2.41
N GLU A 337 -10.33 -7.60 3.18
CA GLU A 337 -11.11 -7.82 4.38
C GLU A 337 -12.43 -8.54 4.08
N LYS A 338 -13.17 -8.16 3.02
CA LYS A 338 -14.41 -8.85 2.63
C LYS A 338 -14.14 -10.29 2.16
N MET A 339 -12.99 -10.57 1.55
CA MET A 339 -12.61 -11.96 1.24
C MET A 339 -12.39 -12.78 2.51
N ILE A 340 -11.73 -12.21 3.52
CA ILE A 340 -11.51 -12.86 4.82
C ILE A 340 -12.87 -13.12 5.50
N GLN A 341 -13.71 -12.09 5.62
CA GLN A 341 -15.05 -12.19 6.22
C GLN A 341 -15.96 -13.18 5.47
N SER A 342 -15.88 -13.24 4.14
CA SER A 342 -16.64 -14.22 3.34
C SER A 342 -16.14 -15.65 3.63
N GLY A 343 -14.82 -15.85 3.74
CA GLY A 343 -14.23 -17.13 4.11
C GLY A 343 -14.66 -17.62 5.49
N GLU A 344 -14.70 -16.73 6.48
CA GLU A 344 -15.23 -17.00 7.83
C GLU A 344 -16.73 -17.34 7.82
N GLN A 345 -17.48 -16.83 6.83
CA GLN A 345 -18.90 -17.09 6.61
C GLN A 345 -19.16 -18.18 5.55
N ASP A 346 -18.25 -19.14 5.42
CA ASP A 346 -18.37 -20.30 4.53
C ASP A 346 -18.62 -19.96 3.05
N GLY A 347 -18.08 -18.84 2.58
CA GLY A 347 -18.24 -18.38 1.20
C GLY A 347 -19.52 -17.60 0.92
N LYS A 348 -20.20 -17.08 1.95
CA LYS A 348 -21.30 -16.13 1.74
C LYS A 348 -20.86 -14.95 0.88
N TRP A 349 -21.68 -14.57 -0.09
CA TRP A 349 -21.47 -13.36 -0.90
C TRP A 349 -21.56 -12.10 -0.02
N LEU A 350 -20.57 -11.22 -0.16
CA LEU A 350 -20.52 -9.91 0.50
C LEU A 350 -20.35 -8.81 -0.55
N GLU A 351 -21.02 -7.69 -0.34
CA GLU A 351 -20.93 -6.50 -1.18
C GLU A 351 -19.75 -5.62 -0.74
N TYR A 352 -19.11 -5.00 -1.72
CA TYR A 352 -18.11 -3.98 -1.52
C TYR A 352 -18.72 -2.58 -1.52
N GLU A 353 -18.25 -1.71 -0.64
CA GLU A 353 -18.76 -0.36 -0.41
C GLU A 353 -17.82 0.72 -0.98
N PHE A 354 -16.50 0.50 -0.94
CA PHE A 354 -15.49 1.56 -1.17
C PHE A 354 -14.70 1.43 -2.48
N GLN A 355 -15.03 0.47 -3.34
CA GLN A 355 -14.21 0.07 -4.49
C GLN A 355 -14.01 1.11 -5.58
#